data_AF-A0A955CKV7-F1
#
_entry.id   AF-A0A955CKV7-F1
#
_cell.length_a   1.000
_cell.length_b   1.000
_cell.length_c   1.000
_cell.angle_alpha   90.00
_cell.angle_beta   90.00
_cell.angle_gamma   90.00
#
_symmetry.space_group_name_H-M   'P 1'
#
loop_
_entity.id
_entity.type
_entity.pdbx_description
1 polymer ?
#
loop_
_entity_poly.entity_id
_entity_poly.type
_entity_poly.pdbx_seq_one_letter_code
_entity_poly.pdbx_strand_id
1 'polypeptide(L)'
;MKKLHAVLRLPLHDFFVLSQGDAGFRAYVFLNSDEDVMACKRSGDLADIEDCVYEQLEMAGRGTRNEIVVAFEYDSDENVQRSFKGNYYLRLL
;
A
#
# COMPACT_ATOMS: atom_id res chain seq x y z
N MET A 1 -13.69 -6.04 22.65
CA MET A 1 -13.76 -5.66 21.22
C MET A 1 -13.05 -4.32 21.06
N LYS A 2 -11.80 -4.31 20.57
CA LYS A 2 -11.08 -3.07 20.26
C LYS A 2 -11.67 -2.50 18.96
N LYS A 3 -12.34 -1.35 19.05
CA LYS A 3 -12.71 -0.57 17.88
C LYS A 3 -11.41 -0.06 17.24
N LEU A 4 -11.10 -0.49 16.02
CA LEU A 4 -10.09 0.16 15.19
C LEU A 4 -10.63 1.56 14.85
N HIS A 5 -10.24 2.55 15.66
CA HIS A 5 -10.31 3.96 15.29
C HIS A 5 -8.99 4.35 14.60
N ALA A 6 -8.61 3.63 13.55
CA ALA A 6 -7.68 4.18 12.58
C ALA A 6 -8.48 5.21 11.77
N VAL A 7 -8.61 6.42 12.33
CA VAL A 7 -8.99 7.59 11.56
C VAL A 7 -7.99 7.65 10.40
N LEU A 8 -8.44 7.45 9.17
CA LEU A 8 -7.67 7.62 7.93
C LEU A 8 -7.07 9.04 7.92
N ARG A 9 -5.91 9.21 8.57
CA ARG A 9 -5.07 10.41 8.50
C ARG A 9 -4.22 10.42 7.24
N LEU A 10 -4.10 9.27 6.60
CA LEU A 10 -3.31 9.08 5.40
C LEU A 10 -4.11 9.60 4.20
N PRO A 11 -3.49 10.39 3.32
CA PRO A 11 -4.08 10.83 2.05
C PRO A 11 -4.12 9.68 1.04
N LEU A 12 -4.61 8.51 1.47
CA LEU A 12 -4.72 7.31 0.67
C LEU A 12 -5.76 7.53 -0.42
N HIS A 13 -5.31 7.38 -1.66
CA HIS A 13 -6.15 7.46 -2.85
C HIS A 13 -6.66 6.07 -3.25
N ASP A 14 -5.76 5.11 -3.45
CA ASP A 14 -6.11 3.74 -3.85
C ASP A 14 -5.05 2.74 -3.37
N PHE A 15 -5.40 1.45 -3.37
CA PHE A 15 -4.56 0.39 -2.84
C PHE A 15 -4.84 -0.97 -3.48
N PHE A 16 -3.77 -1.72 -3.81
CA PHE A 16 -3.85 -3.05 -4.40
C PHE A 16 -2.88 -4.02 -3.74
N VAL A 17 -3.32 -5.24 -3.44
CA VAL A 17 -2.44 -6.37 -3.07
C VAL A 17 -2.57 -7.46 -4.12
N LEU A 18 -1.47 -7.76 -4.79
CA LEU A 18 -1.42 -8.75 -5.87
C LEU A 18 -0.42 -9.85 -5.52
N SER A 19 -0.74 -11.09 -5.84
CA SER A 19 0.26 -12.17 -5.77
C SER A 19 1.28 -12.00 -6.88
N GLN A 20 2.56 -12.16 -6.55
CA GLN A 20 3.69 -11.95 -7.45
C GLN A 20 4.69 -13.11 -7.34
N GLY A 21 5.32 -13.47 -8.45
CA GLY A 21 6.25 -14.60 -8.49
C GLY A 21 7.58 -14.35 -7.75
N ASP A 22 7.98 -13.09 -7.58
CA ASP A 22 9.26 -12.67 -7.01
C ASP A 22 9.20 -12.37 -5.49
N ALA A 23 8.06 -11.86 -5.01
CA ALA A 23 7.89 -11.44 -3.62
C ALA A 23 6.75 -12.16 -2.90
N GLY A 24 6.05 -13.13 -3.51
CA GLY A 24 4.83 -13.73 -2.96
C GLY A 24 3.62 -12.81 -3.09
N PHE A 25 3.72 -11.60 -2.53
CA PHE A 25 2.77 -10.50 -2.70
C PHE A 25 3.47 -9.16 -2.95
N ARG A 26 2.76 -8.27 -3.63
CA ARG A 26 3.13 -6.86 -3.77
C ARG A 26 1.95 -5.97 -3.46
N ALA A 27 2.18 -5.02 -2.58
CA ALA A 27 1.23 -4.01 -2.14
C ALA A 27 1.55 -2.69 -2.82
N TYR A 28 0.65 -2.20 -3.65
CA TYR A 28 0.74 -0.89 -4.30
C TYR A 28 -0.14 0.10 -3.54
N VAL A 29 0.46 1.14 -3.00
CA VAL A 29 -0.16 2.17 -2.19
C VAL A 29 -0.08 3.49 -2.94
N PHE A 30 -1.25 4.03 -3.31
CA PHE A 30 -1.35 5.30 -4.00
C PHE A 30 -1.86 6.37 -3.05
N LEU A 31 -1.06 7.41 -2.81
CA LEU A 31 -1.50 8.61 -2.09
C LEU A 31 -1.99 9.68 -3.08
N ASN A 32 -2.57 10.77 -2.61
CA ASN A 32 -3.11 11.79 -3.51
C ASN A 32 -2.01 12.50 -4.35
N SER A 33 -0.91 12.91 -3.72
CA SER A 33 0.15 13.69 -4.36
C SER A 33 1.56 13.14 -4.10
N ASP A 34 2.53 13.57 -4.92
CA ASP A 34 3.95 13.23 -4.70
C ASP A 34 4.45 13.79 -3.35
N GLU A 35 3.93 14.95 -2.93
CA GLU A 35 4.24 15.55 -1.64
C GLU A 35 3.73 14.70 -0.47
N ASP A 36 2.53 14.14 -0.58
CA ASP A 36 1.96 13.22 0.40
C ASP A 36 2.80 11.96 0.56
N VAL A 37 3.27 11.37 -0.54
CA VAL A 37 4.18 10.20 -0.52
C VAL A 37 5.42 10.52 0.29
N MET A 38 6.00 11.69 0.06
CA MET A 38 7.19 12.11 0.79
C MET A 38 6.90 12.47 2.24
N ALA A 39 5.73 13.03 2.55
CA ALA A 39 5.31 13.34 3.91
C ALA A 39 5.14 12.05 4.74
N CYS A 40 4.39 11.08 4.22
CA CYS A 40 4.15 9.80 4.89
C CYS A 40 5.43 8.97 5.07
N LYS A 41 6.37 9.02 4.10
CA LYS A 41 7.70 8.42 4.27
C LYS A 41 8.48 9.04 5.43
N ARG A 42 8.36 10.35 5.65
CA ARG A 42 9.09 11.06 6.71
C ARG A 42 8.45 10.89 8.08
N SER A 43 7.13 10.86 8.16
CA SER A 43 6.39 10.69 9.42
C SER A 43 6.41 9.25 9.92
N GLY A 44 6.65 8.28 9.03
CA GLY A 44 6.58 6.86 9.34
C GLY A 44 5.16 6.28 9.22
N ASP A 45 4.19 7.07 8.76
CA ASP A 45 2.79 6.63 8.65
C ASP A 45 2.60 5.46 7.66
N LEU A 46 3.57 5.22 6.77
CA LEU A 46 3.55 4.06 5.89
C LEU A 46 3.70 2.73 6.65
N ALA A 47 4.37 2.72 7.80
CA ALA A 47 4.53 1.52 8.62
C ALA A 47 3.18 0.96 9.10
N ASP A 48 2.23 1.83 9.42
CA ASP A 48 0.87 1.42 9.82
C ASP A 48 0.13 0.74 8.65
N ILE A 49 0.38 1.18 7.40
CA ILE A 49 -0.13 0.51 6.20
C ILE A 49 0.51 -0.87 6.07
N GLU A 50 1.82 -0.97 6.19
CA GLU A 50 2.55 -2.24 6.10
C GLU A 50 2.03 -3.25 7.13
N ASP A 51 1.85 -2.81 8.38
CA ASP A 51 1.30 -3.61 9.45
C ASP A 51 -0.11 -4.12 9.13
N CYS A 52 -0.98 -3.24 8.64
CA CYS A 52 -2.33 -3.60 8.22
C CYS A 52 -2.31 -4.66 7.11
N VAL A 53 -1.42 -4.53 6.11
CA VAL A 53 -1.31 -5.50 5.01
C VAL A 53 -0.89 -6.87 5.51
N TYR A 54 0.11 -6.94 6.39
CA TYR A 54 0.52 -8.20 7.00
C TYR A 54 -0.62 -8.83 7.80
N GLU A 55 -1.30 -8.06 8.66
CA GLU A 55 -2.43 -8.55 9.45
C GLU A 55 -3.55 -9.12 8.56
N GLN A 56 -3.90 -8.44 7.45
CA GLN A 56 -4.94 -8.93 6.55
C GLN A 56 -4.51 -10.20 5.80
N LEU A 57 -3.24 -10.32 5.40
CA LEU A 57 -2.73 -11.53 4.75
C LEU A 57 -2.68 -12.72 5.71
N GLU A 58 -2.28 -12.49 6.96
CA GLU A 58 -2.34 -13.51 8.02
C GLU A 58 -3.79 -13.96 8.27
N MET A 59 -4.73 -13.02 8.42
CA MET A 59 -6.16 -13.29 8.61
C MET A 59 -6.77 -14.06 7.44
N ALA A 60 -6.27 -13.85 6.22
CA ALA A 60 -6.67 -14.59 5.02
C ALA A 60 -5.98 -15.97 4.89
N GLY A 61 -5.15 -16.38 5.85
CA GLY A 61 -4.48 -17.67 5.86
C GLY A 61 -3.33 -17.77 4.87
N ARG A 62 -2.65 -16.66 4.54
CA ARG A 62 -1.52 -16.64 3.59
C ARG A 62 -0.17 -17.01 4.21
N GLY A 63 -0.14 -17.25 5.52
CA GLY A 63 1.07 -17.50 6.31
C GLY A 63 1.12 -16.55 7.50
N THR A 64 2.15 -16.67 8.33
CA THR A 64 2.47 -15.68 9.36
C THR A 64 3.33 -14.55 8.76
N ARG A 65 3.40 -13.41 9.43
CA ARG A 65 4.16 -12.23 9.01
C ARG A 65 5.63 -12.53 8.74
N ASN A 66 6.21 -13.49 9.47
CA ASN A 66 7.60 -13.90 9.29
C ASN A 66 7.79 -14.86 8.10
N GLU A 67 6.71 -15.43 7.57
CA GLU A 67 6.71 -16.34 6.41
C GLU A 67 6.29 -15.63 5.13
N ILE A 68 5.41 -14.64 5.24
CA ILE A 68 4.93 -13.84 4.12
C ILE A 68 6.03 -12.84 3.73
N VAL A 69 6.42 -12.87 2.46
CA VAL A 69 7.18 -11.79 1.85
C VAL A 69 6.17 -10.84 1.20
N VAL A 70 6.32 -9.54 1.42
CA VAL A 70 5.54 -8.50 0.74
C VAL A 70 6.48 -7.41 0.26
N ALA A 71 6.45 -7.12 -1.03
CA ALA A 71 7.07 -5.91 -1.58
C ALA A 71 6.08 -4.75 -1.52
N PHE A 72 6.52 -3.58 -1.05
CA PHE A 72 5.69 -2.38 -1.01
C PHE A 72 6.14 -1.37 -2.07
N GLU A 73 5.17 -0.88 -2.85
CA GLU A 73 5.35 0.21 -3.79
C GLU A 73 4.47 1.39 -3.41
N TYR A 74 5.09 2.55 -3.27
CA TYR A 74 4.40 3.80 -2.91
C TYR A 74 4.48 4.76 -4.09
N ASP A 75 3.33 5.26 -4.52
CA ASP A 75 3.22 6.24 -5.60
C ASP A 75 2.05 7.21 -5.33
N SER A 76 1.82 8.17 -6.23
CA SER A 76 0.72 9.12 -6.12
C SER A 76 -0.28 8.99 -7.27
N ASP A 77 -1.55 9.30 -7.01
CA ASP A 77 -2.55 9.52 -8.07
C ASP A 77 -2.09 10.63 -9.01
N GLU A 78 -1.52 11.72 -8.48
CA GLU A 78 -0.89 12.77 -9.29
C GLU A 78 0.06 12.20 -10.35
N ASN A 79 0.95 11.28 -9.97
CA ASN A 79 1.86 10.63 -10.90
C ASN A 79 1.13 9.66 -11.85
N VAL A 80 0.10 8.95 -11.39
CA VAL A 80 -0.73 8.09 -12.25
C VAL A 80 -1.46 8.91 -13.32
N GLN A 81 -2.03 10.06 -12.96
CA GLN A 81 -2.66 11.00 -13.89
C GLN A 81 -1.64 11.52 -14.90
N ARG A 82 -0.48 11.97 -14.42
CA ARG A 82 0.57 12.60 -15.25
C ARG A 82 1.24 11.61 -16.21
N SER A 83 1.61 10.43 -15.72
CA SER A 83 2.50 9.49 -16.41
C SER A 83 1.74 8.35 -17.09
N PHE A 84 0.55 8.02 -16.60
CA PHE A 84 -0.24 6.87 -17.05
C PHE A 84 -1.65 7.26 -17.51
N LYS A 85 -1.94 8.57 -17.64
CA LYS A 85 -3.25 9.11 -18.05
C LYS A 85 -4.40 8.59 -17.18
N GLY A 86 -4.14 8.42 -15.88
CA GLY A 86 -5.12 7.91 -14.92
C GLY A 86 -5.32 6.39 -14.98
N ASN A 87 -4.55 5.67 -15.78
CA ASN A 87 -4.70 4.22 -15.92
C ASN A 87 -3.79 3.47 -14.94
N TYR A 88 -4.37 3.08 -13.80
CA TYR A 88 -3.71 2.30 -12.75
C TYR A 88 -3.19 0.95 -13.25
N TYR A 89 -3.89 0.29 -14.16
CA TYR A 89 -3.42 -0.98 -14.71
C TYR A 89 -2.07 -0.83 -15.41
N LEU A 90 -1.87 0.25 -16.16
CA LEU A 90 -0.57 0.53 -16.81
C LEU A 90 0.55 0.81 -15.80
N ARG A 91 0.22 1.30 -14.59
CA ARG A 91 1.18 1.52 -13.51
C ARG A 91 1.55 0.23 -12.77
N LEU A 92 0.68 -0.78 -12.79
CA LEU A 92 0.90 -2.05 -12.12
C LEU A 92 1.73 -3.05 -12.95
N LEU A 93 1.94 -2.79 -14.25
CA LEU A 93 2.78 -3.57 -15.17
C LEU A 93 4.27 -3.27 -14.98
#